data_AF-A0A5K0XHT4-F1
#
_entry.id   AF-A0A5K0XHT4-F1
#
_cell.length_a   1.000
_cell.length_b   1.000
_cell.length_c   1.000
_cell.angle_alpha   90.00
_cell.angle_beta   90.00
_cell.angle_gamma   90.00
#
_symmetry.space_group_name_H-M   'P 1'
#
loop_
_entity.id
_entity.type
_entity.pdbx_description
1 polymer ?
#
loop_
_entity_poly.entity_id
_entity_poly.type
_entity_poly.pdbx_seq_one_letter_code
_entity_poly.pdbx_strand_id
1 'polypeptide(L)'
;MDPTWQWCERVKENNRLKLKCGFCGNTFSGGIIRMKHHLAGTSKDASPCVGGPNKPLPPFVRQQCLDMLHALRQKKIQKEIEDANIGYNVPLEDEEEEEEAYECDDEDDSSLRTDLETSR
;
A
#
# COMPACT_ATOMS: atom_id res chain seq x y z
N MET A 1 7.60 18.81 -12.86
CA MET A 1 7.31 19.84 -11.83
C MET A 1 5.86 19.67 -11.36
N ASP A 2 5.54 19.86 -10.08
CA ASP A 2 4.19 19.62 -9.56
C ASP A 2 3.21 20.74 -9.97
N PRO A 3 2.09 20.47 -10.65
CA PRO A 3 1.18 21.51 -11.11
C PRO A 3 0.47 22.25 -9.96
N THR A 4 0.43 21.71 -8.74
CA THR A 4 -0.20 22.38 -7.59
C THR A 4 0.47 23.72 -7.22
N TRP A 5 1.71 23.96 -7.64
CA TRP A 5 2.39 25.24 -7.41
C TRP A 5 1.71 26.43 -8.10
N GLN A 6 0.86 26.20 -9.10
CA GLN A 6 0.08 27.29 -9.72
C GLN A 6 -1.06 27.81 -8.79
N TRP A 7 -1.39 27.07 -7.74
CA TRP A 7 -2.50 27.35 -6.83
C TRP A 7 -2.06 27.70 -5.41
N CYS A 8 -0.76 27.73 -5.16
CA CYS A 8 -0.21 28.06 -3.86
C CYS A 8 1.15 28.74 -3.99
N GLU A 9 1.47 29.57 -3.01
CA GLU A 9 2.74 30.29 -2.95
C GLU A 9 3.49 29.91 -1.68
N ARG A 10 4.81 30.06 -1.70
CA ARG A 10 5.62 29.88 -0.49
C ARG A 10 5.45 31.10 0.39
N VAL A 11 5.30 30.88 1.69
CA VAL A 11 5.25 31.99 2.67
C VAL A 11 6.62 32.62 2.88
N LYS A 12 7.69 31.83 2.70
CA LYS A 12 9.08 32.30 2.71
C LYS A 12 9.83 31.62 1.57
N GLU A 13 10.67 32.37 0.85
CA GLU A 13 11.46 31.92 -0.33
C GLU A 13 12.11 30.53 -0.10
N ASN A 14 12.78 30.38 1.06
CA ASN A 14 13.55 29.19 1.43
C ASN A 14 12.74 28.10 2.14
N ASN A 15 11.43 28.26 2.34
CA ASN A 15 10.61 27.28 3.06
C ASN A 15 9.55 26.62 2.16
N ARG A 16 9.86 25.40 1.70
CA ARG A 16 8.95 24.56 0.89
C ARG A 16 7.83 23.91 1.70
N LEU A 17 7.93 23.93 3.03
CA LEU A 17 6.98 23.27 3.93
C LEU A 17 5.82 24.19 4.29
N LYS A 18 6.00 25.51 4.27
CA LYS A 18 4.96 26.48 4.64
C LYS A 18 4.42 27.20 3.41
N LEU A 19 3.21 26.83 3.01
CA LEU A 19 2.55 27.29 1.78
C LEU A 19 1.26 28.04 2.09
N LYS A 20 0.97 29.08 1.31
CA LYS A 20 -0.27 29.83 1.35
C LYS A 20 -1.16 29.44 0.17
N CYS A 21 -2.41 29.14 0.44
CA CYS A 21 -3.40 28.76 -0.56
C CYS A 21 -3.82 29.99 -1.36
N GLY A 22 -3.79 29.88 -2.69
CA GLY A 22 -4.17 30.96 -3.59
C GLY A 22 -5.67 31.22 -3.67
N PHE A 23 -6.54 30.38 -3.09
CA PHE A 23 -8.00 30.55 -3.14
C PHE A 23 -8.57 31.09 -1.83
N CYS A 24 -8.34 30.39 -0.71
CA CYS A 24 -8.86 30.80 0.60
C CYS A 24 -7.88 31.68 1.41
N GLY A 25 -6.62 31.81 0.97
CA GLY A 25 -5.60 32.59 1.67
C GLY A 25 -5.01 31.93 2.92
N ASN A 26 -5.53 30.76 3.35
CA ASN A 26 -5.01 30.05 4.51
C ASN A 26 -3.60 29.53 4.30
N THR A 27 -2.83 29.49 5.38
CA THR A 27 -1.45 29.00 5.39
C THR A 27 -1.38 27.62 6.02
N PHE A 28 -0.68 26.68 5.36
CA PHE A 28 -0.50 25.31 5.82
C PHE A 28 1.00 24.97 5.92
N SER A 29 1.37 24.26 6.99
CA SER A 29 2.67 23.59 7.13
C SER A 29 2.56 22.13 6.67
N GLY A 30 3.60 21.54 6.08
CA GLY A 30 3.56 20.17 5.54
C GLY A 30 3.71 20.07 4.02
N GLY A 31 3.99 21.20 3.37
CA GLY A 31 4.36 21.27 1.97
C GLY A 31 3.23 20.95 0.99
N ILE A 32 3.62 20.57 -0.23
CA ILE A 32 2.71 20.46 -1.37
C ILE A 32 1.67 19.35 -1.19
N ILE A 33 2.00 18.26 -0.48
CA ILE A 33 1.07 17.13 -0.27
C ILE A 33 -0.11 17.54 0.61
N ARG A 34 0.14 18.22 1.73
CA ARG A 34 -0.95 18.74 2.57
C ARG A 34 -1.78 19.80 1.82
N MET A 35 -1.14 20.63 1.00
CA MET A 35 -1.86 21.57 0.11
C MET A 35 -2.78 20.84 -0.87
N LYS A 36 -2.36 19.71 -1.46
CA LYS A 36 -3.23 18.88 -2.31
C LYS A 36 -4.44 18.36 -1.53
N HIS A 37 -4.25 17.87 -0.31
CA HIS A 37 -5.36 17.41 0.52
C HIS A 37 -6.38 18.51 0.84
N HIS A 38 -5.89 19.73 1.12
CA HIS A 38 -6.71 20.93 1.30
C HIS A 38 -7.53 21.24 0.04
N LEU A 39 -6.90 21.33 -1.13
CA LEU A 39 -7.56 21.67 -2.40
C LEU A 39 -8.50 20.56 -2.89
N ALA A 40 -8.11 19.29 -2.74
CA ALA A 40 -8.94 18.14 -3.09
C ALA A 40 -10.16 17.99 -2.18
N GLY A 41 -10.17 18.65 -1.02
CA GLY A 41 -11.27 18.56 -0.05
C GLY A 41 -11.34 17.22 0.68
N THR A 42 -10.30 16.40 0.60
CA THR A 42 -10.24 15.07 1.27
C THR A 42 -10.19 15.15 2.79
N SER A 43 -10.00 16.35 3.36
CA SER A 43 -9.91 16.61 4.81
C SER A 43 -8.84 15.84 5.59
N LYS A 44 -7.94 15.15 4.89
CA LYS A 44 -6.83 14.43 5.51
C LYS A 44 -5.72 15.40 5.91
N ASP A 45 -5.50 15.55 7.20
CA ASP A 45 -4.45 16.39 7.81
C ASP A 45 -4.54 17.90 7.49
N ALA A 46 -5.59 18.35 6.79
CA ALA A 46 -5.86 19.74 6.47
C ALA A 46 -7.37 19.94 6.29
N SER A 47 -7.86 21.10 6.71
CA SER A 47 -9.24 21.50 6.41
C SER A 47 -9.47 21.59 4.89
N PRO A 48 -10.67 21.26 4.38
CA PRO A 48 -10.98 21.41 2.97
C PRO A 48 -11.01 22.88 2.55
N CYS A 49 -10.62 23.16 1.30
CA CYS A 49 -10.69 24.51 0.74
C CYS A 49 -12.12 24.89 0.40
N VAL A 50 -12.60 25.94 1.05
CA VAL A 50 -13.92 26.56 0.79
C VAL A 50 -13.83 27.73 -0.20
N GLY A 51 -12.63 28.09 -0.67
CA GLY A 51 -12.40 29.29 -1.47
C GLY A 51 -12.51 30.58 -0.64
N GLY A 52 -12.19 31.70 -1.28
CA GLY A 52 -12.40 33.04 -0.72
C GLY A 52 -13.65 33.69 -1.30
N PRO A 53 -14.15 34.79 -0.71
CA PRO A 53 -15.36 35.48 -1.17
C PRO A 53 -15.27 35.96 -2.63
N ASN A 54 -14.07 36.36 -3.07
CA ASN A 54 -13.81 36.82 -4.43
C ASN A 54 -13.07 35.79 -5.30
N LYS A 55 -12.72 34.62 -4.72
CA LYS A 55 -11.90 33.62 -5.38
C LYS A 55 -12.35 32.22 -4.97
N PRO A 56 -13.53 31.77 -5.47
CA PRO A 56 -14.02 30.43 -5.21
C PRO A 56 -13.05 29.40 -5.77
N LEU A 57 -13.01 28.22 -5.15
CA LEU A 57 -12.21 27.11 -5.66
C LEU A 57 -12.90 26.49 -6.89
N PRO A 58 -12.26 26.48 -8.08
CA PRO A 58 -12.84 25.84 -9.25
C PRO A 58 -12.94 24.32 -9.08
N PRO A 59 -14.03 23.67 -9.55
CA PRO A 59 -14.18 22.22 -9.45
C PRO A 59 -13.04 21.42 -10.08
N PHE A 60 -12.50 21.88 -11.21
CA PHE A 60 -11.40 21.20 -11.89
C PHE A 60 -10.13 21.13 -11.03
N VAL A 61 -9.85 22.15 -10.22
CA VAL A 61 -8.68 22.17 -9.33
C VAL A 61 -8.81 21.10 -8.26
N ARG A 62 -10.02 20.96 -7.71
CA ARG A 62 -10.33 19.91 -6.73
C ARG A 62 -10.09 18.53 -7.33
N GLN A 63 -10.64 18.28 -8.52
CA GLN A 63 -10.48 17.01 -9.22
C GLN A 63 -9.02 16.70 -9.53
N GLN A 64 -8.29 17.66 -10.11
CA GLN A 64 -6.89 17.46 -10.48
C GLN A 64 -6.01 17.18 -9.25
N CYS A 65 -6.28 17.84 -8.10
CA CYS A 65 -5.59 17.53 -6.85
C CYS A 65 -5.92 16.13 -6.33
N LEU A 66 -7.18 15.69 -6.46
CA LEU A 66 -7.60 14.34 -6.07
C LEU A 66 -6.92 13.27 -6.92
N ASP A 67 -6.88 13.44 -8.23
CA ASP A 67 -6.24 12.50 -9.17
C ASP A 67 -4.74 12.37 -8.87
N MET A 68 -4.07 13.47 -8.56
CA MET A 68 -2.67 13.45 -8.13
C MET A 68 -2.45 12.67 -6.84
N LEU A 69 -3.36 12.80 -5.86
CA LEU A 69 -3.29 12.03 -4.61
C LEU A 69 -3.51 10.54 -4.85
N HIS A 70 -4.45 10.19 -5.73
CA HIS A 70 -4.69 8.81 -6.15
C HIS A 70 -3.46 8.21 -6.84
N ALA A 71 -2.85 8.94 -7.78
CA ALA A 71 -1.64 8.49 -8.46
C ALA A 71 -0.47 8.28 -7.48
N LEU A 72 -0.32 9.15 -6.47
CA LEU A 72 0.69 8.96 -5.43
C LEU A 72 0.44 7.71 -4.58
N ARG A 73 -0.84 7.45 -4.23
CA ARG A 73 -1.22 6.25 -3.49
C ARG A 73 -0.99 4.97 -4.31
N GLN A 74 -1.36 4.97 -5.58
CA GLN A 74 -1.14 3.85 -6.50
C GLN A 74 0.34 3.54 -6.65
N LYS A 75 1.19 4.56 -6.85
CA LYS A 75 2.65 4.39 -6.91
C LYS A 75 3.23 3.80 -5.62
N LYS A 76 2.71 4.21 -4.46
CA LYS A 76 3.13 3.66 -3.17
C LYS A 76 2.79 2.16 -3.05
N ILE A 77 1.55 1.80 -3.43
CA ILE A 77 1.09 0.40 -3.42
C ILE A 77 1.91 -0.44 -4.42
N GLN A 78 2.16 0.08 -5.63
CA GLN A 78 2.95 -0.63 -6.64
C GLN A 78 4.36 -0.96 -6.14
N LYS A 79 5.01 0.00 -5.46
CA LYS A 79 6.32 -0.22 -4.86
C LYS A 79 6.28 -1.26 -3.74
N GLU A 80 5.25 -1.20 -2.88
CA GLU A 80 5.07 -2.19 -1.79
C GLU A 80 4.91 -3.62 -2.33
N ILE A 81 4.23 -3.79 -3.47
CA ILE A 81 4.10 -5.10 -4.15
C ILE A 81 5.45 -5.55 -4.73
N GLU A 82 6.18 -4.64 -5.39
CA GLU A 82 7.50 -4.92 -5.96
C GLU A 82 8.52 -5.33 -4.89
N ASP A 83 8.57 -4.59 -3.78
CA ASP A 83 9.45 -4.89 -2.64
C ASP A 83 9.12 -6.27 -2.01
N ALA A 84 7.85 -6.69 -2.04
CA ALA A 84 7.41 -8.01 -1.53
C ALA A 84 7.74 -9.18 -2.47
N ASN A 85 7.76 -8.96 -3.79
CA ASN A 85 8.03 -10.01 -4.78
C ASN A 85 9.51 -10.40 -4.90
N ILE A 86 10.44 -9.58 -4.39
CA ILE A 86 11.89 -9.84 -4.46
C ILE A 86 12.34 -10.98 -3.52
N GLY A 87 11.50 -11.43 -2.58
CA GLY A 87 11.83 -12.44 -1.58
C GLY A 87 11.74 -13.92 -2.03
N TYR A 88 11.37 -14.21 -3.28
CA TYR A 88 11.03 -15.58 -3.73
C TYR A 88 11.77 -16.06 -4.99
N ASN A 89 12.94 -15.51 -5.31
CA ASN A 89 13.79 -16.13 -6.34
C ASN A 89 14.81 -17.06 -5.69
N VAL A 90 14.33 -18.20 -5.19
CA VAL A 90 15.20 -19.36 -4.90
C VAL A 90 15.43 -20.03 -6.25
N PRO A 91 16.68 -20.11 -6.76
CA PRO A 91 17.00 -21.01 -7.85
C PRO A 91 16.61 -22.42 -7.39
N LEU A 92 15.62 -23.01 -8.05
CA LEU A 92 15.38 -24.45 -7.97
C LEU A 92 16.63 -25.09 -8.57
N GLU A 93 17.53 -25.56 -7.71
CA GLU A 93 18.53 -26.54 -8.13
C GLU A 93 17.76 -27.85 -8.31
N ASP A 94 17.75 -28.34 -9.56
CA ASP A 94 17.19 -29.62 -9.93
C ASP A 94 17.93 -30.73 -9.15
N GLU A 95 17.36 -31.21 -8.06
CA GLU A 95 17.81 -32.44 -7.40
C GLU A 95 17.18 -33.62 -8.16
N GLU A 96 18.03 -34.35 -8.91
CA GLU A 96 17.71 -35.59 -9.60
C GLU A 96 17.08 -36.60 -8.63
N GLU A 97 15.91 -37.12 -9.02
CA GLU A 97 15.15 -38.15 -8.33
C GLU A 97 15.83 -39.52 -8.57
N GLU A 98 16.57 -40.02 -7.57
CA GLU A 98 17.04 -41.42 -7.53
C GLU A 98 16.15 -42.21 -6.57
N GLU A 99 15.16 -42.91 -7.11
CA GLU A 99 14.30 -43.81 -6.35
C GLU A 99 15.05 -45.09 -5.96
N GLU A 100 15.39 -45.21 -4.67
CA GLU A 100 15.89 -46.46 -4.08
C GLU A 100 14.71 -47.42 -3.84
N ALA A 101 14.71 -48.54 -4.58
CA ALA A 101 13.74 -49.62 -4.46
C ALA A 101 13.93 -50.37 -3.13
N TYR A 102 12.90 -50.38 -2.28
CA TYR A 102 12.88 -51.23 -1.08
C TYR A 102 12.32 -52.62 -1.44
N GLU A 103 13.12 -53.66 -1.22
CA GLU A 103 12.65 -55.06 -1.22
C GLU A 103 12.16 -55.39 0.21
N CYS A 104 10.88 -55.75 0.35
CA CYS A 104 10.33 -56.26 1.60
C CYS A 104 10.43 -57.79 1.64
N ASP A 105 11.40 -58.31 2.40
CA ASP A 105 11.39 -59.66 2.93
C ASP A 105 10.96 -59.60 4.39
N ASP A 106 9.78 -60.12 4.73
CA ASP A 106 9.47 -60.55 6.10
C ASP A 106 8.59 -61.78 6.04
N GLU A 107 9.18 -62.91 6.43
CA GLU A 107 8.52 -64.21 6.59
C GLU A 107 7.60 -64.27 7.83
N ASP A 108 6.66 -65.20 7.72
CA ASP A 108 5.63 -65.66 8.68
C ASP A 108 6.17 -66.06 10.07
N ASP A 109 5.49 -65.66 11.15
CA ASP A 109 5.27 -66.57 12.30
C ASP A 109 4.00 -66.22 13.10
N SER A 110 2.98 -67.03 12.84
CA SER A 110 1.82 -67.34 13.67
C SER A 110 2.10 -67.47 15.19
N SER A 111 1.28 -66.82 16.03
CA SER A 111 0.81 -67.42 17.30
C SER A 111 -0.43 -66.77 17.95
N LEU A 112 -1.55 -67.48 17.83
CA LEU A 112 -2.45 -67.97 18.89
C LEU A 112 -3.09 -67.02 19.94
N ARG A 113 -4.42 -66.84 19.76
CA ARG A 113 -5.55 -67.00 20.70
C ARG A 113 -5.40 -66.58 22.18
N THR A 114 -6.35 -65.75 22.64
CA THR A 114 -7.23 -66.07 23.79
C THR A 114 -8.61 -65.41 23.64
N ASP A 115 -9.63 -66.25 23.53
CA ASP A 115 -11.05 -66.00 23.81
C ASP A 115 -11.34 -66.18 25.32
N LEU A 116 -12.13 -65.30 25.96
CA LEU A 116 -13.26 -65.68 26.82
C LEU A 116 -14.11 -64.48 27.35
N GLU A 117 -15.38 -64.52 26.95
CA GLU A 117 -16.65 -64.12 27.60
C GLU A 117 -16.83 -62.81 28.40
N THR A 118 -17.84 -62.04 27.97
CA THR A 118 -18.74 -61.33 28.88
C THR A 118 -20.18 -61.76 28.57
N SER A 119 -20.85 -62.28 29.59
CA SER A 119 -22.24 -62.69 29.58
C SER A 119 -23.18 -61.50 29.39
N ARG A 120 -24.22 -61.66 28.55
CA ARG A 120 -25.61 -61.33 28.88
C ARG A 120 -26.58 -61.96 27.89
#